data_AF-A0A963QPL1-F1
#
_entry.id   AF-A0A963QPL1-F1
#
_cell.length_a   1.000
_cell.length_b   1.000
_cell.length_c   1.000
_cell.angle_alpha   90.00
_cell.angle_beta   90.00
_cell.angle_gamma   90.00
#
_symmetry.space_group_name_H-M   'P 1'
#
loop_
_entity.id
_entity.type
_entity.pdbx_description
1 polymer ?
#
loop_
_entity_poly.entity_id
_entity_poly.type
_entity_poly.pdbx_seq_one_letter_code
_entity_poly.pdbx_strand_id
1 'polypeptide(L)' 'MAIKRLFVANRGEIALRVVRAAQALNIETVVAVSDADRD' A
#
# COMPACT_ATOMS: atom_id res chain seq x y z
N MET A 1 -15.93 12.32 2.07
CA MET A 1 -14.78 12.27 3.00
C MET A 1 -13.53 11.95 2.20
N ALA A 2 -12.43 12.67 2.39
CA ALA A 2 -11.16 12.30 1.78
C ALA A 2 -10.59 11.06 2.48
N ILE A 3 -10.12 10.07 1.71
CA ILE A 3 -9.41 8.91 2.25
C ILE A 3 -8.10 9.43 2.85
N LYS A 4 -7.90 9.21 4.16
CA LYS A 4 -6.68 9.66 4.86
C LYS A 4 -5.62 8.58 4.96
N ARG A 5 -6.05 7.32 5.10
CA ARG A 5 -5.19 6.14 5.26
C ARG A 5 -5.76 4.96 4.49
N LEU A 6 -4.90 4.21 3.80
CA LEU A 6 -5.24 3.06 2.96
C LEU A 6 -4.42 1.83 3.37
N PHE A 7 -5.10 0.73 3.68
CA PHE A 7 -4.47 -0.57 3.87
C PHE A 7 -4.45 -1.34 2.54
N VAL A 8 -3.26 -1.77 2.11
CA VAL A 8 -3.05 -2.53 0.87
C VAL A 8 -2.88 -4.00 1.24
N ALA A 9 -3.98 -4.75 1.15
CA ALA A 9 -4.03 -6.19 1.36
C ALA A 9 -3.59 -6.95 0.11
N ASN A 10 -2.37 -6.70 -0.36
CA ASN A 10 -1.79 -7.35 -1.54
C ASN A 10 -0.25 -7.39 -1.44
N ARG A 11 0.41 -8.13 -2.32
CA ARG A 11 1.89 -8.24 -2.42
C ARG A 11 2.41 -7.91 -3.82
N GLY A 12 3.73 -7.81 -3.94
CA GLY A 12 4.41 -7.64 -5.23
C GLY A 12 4.10 -6.34 -5.96
N GLU A 13 4.16 -6.38 -7.30
CA GLU A 13 4.03 -5.21 -8.16
C GLU A 13 2.71 -4.46 -7.96
N ILE A 14 1.60 -5.17 -7.77
CA ILE A 14 0.28 -4.52 -7.62
C ILE A 14 0.21 -3.74 -6.32
N ALA A 15 0.76 -4.26 -5.23
CA ALA A 15 0.84 -3.53 -3.97
C ALA A 15 1.63 -2.22 -4.14
N LEU A 16 2.79 -2.30 -4.81
CA LEU A 16 3.62 -1.14 -5.13
C LEU A 16 2.90 -0.11 -6.02
N ARG A 17 2.14 -0.57 -7.02
CA ARG A 17 1.36 0.31 -7.91
C ARG A 17 0.31 1.09 -7.13
N VAL A 18 -0.41 0.42 -6.23
CA VAL A 18 -1.42 1.07 -5.38
C VAL A 18 -0.76 2.07 -4.42
N VAL A 19 0.36 1.70 -3.79
CA VAL A 19 1.10 2.60 -2.89
C VAL A 19 1.52 3.89 -3.61
N ARG A 20 2.08 3.78 -4.82
CA ARG A 20 2.49 4.94 -5.63
C ARG A 20 1.32 5.86 -5.98
N ALA A 21 0.18 5.29 -6.36
CA ALA A 21 -1.02 6.07 -6.66
C ALA A 21 -1.56 6.79 -5.41
N ALA A 22 -1.61 6.11 -4.27
CA ALA A 22 -2.05 6.68 -3.01
C ALA A 22 -1.11 7.79 -2.50
N GLN A 23 0.20 7.62 -2.63
CA GLN A 23 1.21 8.64 -2.31
C GLN A 23 1.05 9.90 -3.16
N ALA A 24 0.79 9.77 -4.47
CA ALA A 24 0.53 10.91 -5.36
C ALA A 24 -0.73 11.72 -4.96
N LEU A 25 -1.64 11.08 -4.22
CA LEU A 25 -2.85 11.70 -3.68
C LEU A 25 -2.70 12.17 -2.22
N ASN A 26 -1.49 12.12 -1.65
CA ASN A 26 -1.19 12.41 -0.24
C ASN A 26 -1.98 11.53 0.74
N ILE A 27 -2.19 10.26 0.40
CA ILE A 27 -2.85 9.26 1.26
C ILE A 27 -1.78 8.42 1.96
N GLU A 28 -1.89 8.30 3.28
CA GLU A 28 -1.02 7.42 4.06
C GLU A 28 -1.29 5.95 3.69
N THR A 29 -0.24 5.14 3.52
CA THR A 29 -0.39 3.74 3.12
C THR A 29 0.19 2.79 4.16
N VAL A 30 -0.50 1.67 4.36
CA VAL A 30 -0.05 0.54 5.20
C VAL A 30 -0.10 -0.70 4.31
N VAL A 31 1.00 -1.45 4.23
CA VAL A 31 1.10 -2.67 3.41
C VAL A 31 1.28 -3.87 4.32
N ALA A 32 0.57 -4.97 4.04
CA ALA A 32 0.82 -6.24 4.70
C ALA A 32 2.01 -6.95 4.05
N VAL A 33 2.91 -7.48 4.87
CA VAL A 33 4.04 -8.31 4.43
C VAL A 33 3.99 -9.61 5.20
N SER A 34 3.99 -10.74 4.49
CA SER A 34 4.07 -12.06 5.11
C SER A 34 5.51 -12.33 5.55
N ASP A 35 5.73 -13.20 6.54
CA ASP A 35 7.09 -13.55 6.95
C ASP A 35 7.92 -14.17 5.81
N ALA A 36 7.27 -14.84 4.86
CA ALA A 36 7.92 -15.38 3.66
C ALA A 36 8.31 -14.32 2.62
N ASP A 37 7.71 -13.12 2.68
CA ASP A 37 8.01 -11.99 1.80
C ASP A 37 8.88 -10.92 2.52
N ARG A 38 9.44 -11.23 3.71
CA ARG A 38 10.26 -10.29 4.50
C ARG A 38 11.72 -10.19 4.07
N ASP A 39 12.20 -11.15 3.28
CA ASP A 39 13.55 -11.21 2.73
C ASP A 39 13.60 -10.62 1.31
#